data_AF-A0A399Z9M6-F1
#
_entry.id   AF-A0A399Z9M6-F1
#
_cell.length_a   1.000
_cell.length_b   1.000
_cell.length_c   1.000
_cell.angle_alpha   90.00
_cell.angle_beta   90.00
_cell.angle_gamma   90.00
#
_symmetry.space_group_name_H-M   'P 1'
#
loop_
_entity.id
_entity.type
_entity.pdbx_description
1 polymer ?
#
loop_
_entity_poly.entity_id
_entity_poly.type
_entity_poly.pdbx_seq_one_letter_code
_entity_poly.pdbx_strand_id
1 'polypeptide(L)'
;MFTGLAWFLLALLPLVFLQRLLHREIQAVFLIVTRHPGLTIGLFSMLFFPGVLLHELSHFLMAKLLGVRTGGFSLLPQVLPDGRLLLGYVETQRTDVVRDSLIGVAPLVAGGFFIAYASIYKLDLLLLWQILQSGQTA
;
A
#
# COMPACT_ATOMS: atom_id res chain seq x y z
N MET A 1 20.58 -19.29 -0.10
CA MET A 1 20.34 -17.94 -0.65
C MET A 1 18.91 -17.77 -1.17
N PHE A 2 18.30 -18.77 -1.85
CA PHE A 2 16.93 -18.66 -2.37
C PHE A 2 15.80 -18.80 -1.33
N THR A 3 16.09 -19.30 -0.12
CA THR A 3 15.08 -19.55 0.92
C THR A 3 14.32 -18.29 1.34
N GLY A 4 15.01 -17.15 1.48
CA GLY A 4 14.36 -15.88 1.84
C GLY A 4 13.42 -15.36 0.74
N LEU A 5 13.83 -15.51 -0.53
CA LEU A 5 13.00 -15.12 -1.67
C LEU A 5 11.76 -16.01 -1.80
N ALA A 6 11.90 -17.31 -1.53
CA ALA A 6 10.77 -18.23 -1.48
C ALA A 6 9.77 -17.84 -0.38
N TRP A 7 10.25 -17.52 0.82
CA TRP A 7 9.39 -17.03 1.92
C TRP A 7 8.71 -15.71 1.59
N PHE A 8 9.41 -14.78 0.95
CA PHE A 8 8.85 -13.52 0.51
C PHE A 8 7.70 -13.72 -0.48
N LEU A 9 7.91 -14.52 -1.53
CA LEU A 9 6.87 -14.82 -2.52
C LEU A 9 5.68 -15.54 -1.89
N LEU A 10 5.94 -16.49 -0.98
CA LEU A 10 4.89 -17.21 -0.26
C LEU A 10 4.09 -16.26 0.63
N ALA A 11 4.73 -15.27 1.26
CA ALA A 11 4.08 -14.27 2.11
C ALA A 11 3.22 -13.27 1.32
N LEU A 12 3.46 -13.06 0.02
CA LEU A 12 2.61 -12.19 -0.81
C LEU A 12 1.19 -12.74 -0.96
N LEU A 13 1.00 -14.05 -1.00
CA LEU A 13 -0.32 -14.68 -1.14
C LEU A 13 -1.27 -14.35 0.04
N PRO A 14 -0.91 -14.65 1.31
CA PRO A 14 -1.75 -14.28 2.44
C PRO A 14 -1.86 -12.76 2.58
N LEU A 15 -0.82 -11.99 2.23
CA LEU A 15 -0.87 -10.53 2.27
C LEU A 15 -1.96 -9.98 1.34
N VAL A 16 -2.01 -10.43 0.09
CA VAL A 16 -3.03 -10.00 -0.89
C VAL A 16 -4.43 -10.40 -0.42
N PHE A 17 -4.59 -11.60 0.12
CA PHE A 17 -5.87 -12.05 0.66
C PHE A 17 -6.32 -11.18 1.85
N LEU A 18 -5.44 -10.98 2.83
CA LEU A 18 -5.74 -10.20 4.03
C LEU A 18 -5.99 -8.73 3.71
N GLN A 19 -5.21 -8.15 2.80
CA GLN A 19 -5.44 -6.79 2.33
C GLN A 19 -6.85 -6.62 1.77
N ARG A 20 -7.29 -7.53 0.88
CA ARG A 20 -8.64 -7.48 0.27
C ARG A 20 -9.73 -7.64 1.31
N LEU A 21 -9.54 -8.55 2.26
CA LEU A 21 -10.49 -8.75 3.35
C LEU A 21 -10.60 -7.49 4.22
N LEU A 22 -9.48 -6.94 4.68
CA LEU A 22 -9.45 -5.73 5.50
C LEU A 22 -10.08 -4.53 4.79
N HIS A 23 -9.79 -4.32 3.51
CA HIS A 23 -10.40 -3.22 2.75
C HIS A 23 -11.92 -3.37 2.68
N ARG A 24 -12.42 -4.58 2.43
CA ARG A 24 -13.86 -4.87 2.40
C ARG A 24 -14.52 -4.65 3.77
N GLU A 25 -13.91 -5.17 4.83
CA GLU A 25 -14.45 -5.04 6.19
C GLU A 25 -14.45 -3.58 6.66
N ILE A 26 -13.37 -2.83 6.44
CA ILE A 26 -13.29 -1.41 6.82
C ILE A 26 -14.34 -0.60 6.06
N GLN A 27 -14.52 -0.84 4.76
CA GLN A 27 -15.57 -0.19 3.97
C GLN A 27 -16.97 -0.55 4.47
N ALA A 28 -17.22 -1.83 4.81
CA ALA A 28 -18.50 -2.26 5.36
C ALA A 28 -18.80 -1.59 6.71
N VAL A 29 -17.81 -1.55 7.61
CA VAL A 29 -17.92 -0.86 8.91
C VAL A 29 -18.23 0.62 8.71
N PHE A 30 -17.47 1.32 7.86
CA PHE A 30 -17.74 2.74 7.57
C PHE A 30 -19.10 2.96 6.93
N LEU A 31 -19.58 2.05 6.07
CA LEU A 31 -20.90 2.16 5.47
C LEU A 31 -22.01 1.97 6.51
N ILE A 32 -21.88 1.00 7.41
CA ILE A 32 -22.87 0.74 8.47
C ILE A 32 -22.93 1.93 9.44
N VAL A 33 -21.77 2.50 9.78
CA VAL A 33 -21.66 3.63 10.73
C VAL A 33 -22.16 4.93 10.11
N THR A 34 -21.72 5.27 8.90
CA THR A 34 -22.09 6.55 8.26
C THR A 34 -23.45 6.51 7.58
N ARG A 35 -23.89 5.33 7.14
CA ARG A 35 -25.09 5.11 6.29
C ARG A 35 -25.12 6.00 5.03
N HIS A 36 -23.98 6.53 4.62
CA HIS A 36 -23.86 7.45 3.49
C HIS A 36 -22.64 7.09 2.63
N PRO A 37 -22.82 6.64 1.37
CA PRO A 37 -21.73 6.17 0.52
C PRO A 37 -20.62 7.22 0.33
N GLY A 38 -20.99 8.49 0.14
CA GLY A 38 -20.00 9.57 -0.02
C GLY A 38 -19.10 9.77 1.20
N LEU A 39 -19.65 9.72 2.43
CA LEU A 39 -18.88 9.85 3.67
C LEU A 39 -18.02 8.60 3.91
N THR A 40 -18.54 7.42 3.57
CA THR A 40 -17.78 6.17 3.63
C THR A 40 -16.51 6.28 2.79
N ILE A 41 -16.63 6.72 1.53
CA ILE A 41 -15.50 6.89 0.62
C ILE A 41 -14.53 7.96 1.14
N GLY A 42 -15.05 9.09 1.63
CA GLY A 42 -14.22 10.16 2.19
C GLY A 42 -13.38 9.70 3.38
N LEU A 43 -14.00 9.02 4.36
CA LEU A 43 -13.30 8.48 5.54
C LEU A 43 -12.31 7.39 5.16
N PHE A 44 -12.72 6.48 4.27
CA PHE A 44 -11.85 5.43 3.76
C PHE A 44 -10.64 6.02 3.05
N SER A 45 -10.85 6.97 2.15
CA SER A 45 -9.77 7.66 1.45
C SER A 45 -8.86 8.42 2.41
N MET A 46 -9.40 9.09 3.42
CA MET A 46 -8.60 9.80 4.41
C MET A 46 -7.69 8.85 5.20
N LEU A 47 -8.23 7.70 5.61
CA LEU A 47 -7.47 6.69 6.35
C LEU A 47 -6.32 6.09 5.52
N PHE A 48 -6.59 5.77 4.25
CA PHE A 48 -5.61 5.14 3.35
C PHE A 48 -4.77 6.13 2.55
N PHE A 49 -5.06 7.43 2.62
CA PHE A 49 -4.35 8.50 1.92
C PHE A 49 -2.82 8.44 2.06
N PRO A 50 -2.21 8.31 3.25
CA PRO A 50 -0.75 8.26 3.35
C PRO A 50 -0.16 7.08 2.57
N GLY A 51 -0.87 5.94 2.54
CA GLY A 51 -0.48 4.77 1.76
C GLY A 51 -0.63 4.99 0.26
N VAL A 52 -1.76 5.54 -0.19
CA VAL A 52 -2.00 5.87 -1.61
C VAL A 52 -0.98 6.89 -2.11
N LEU A 53 -0.70 7.94 -1.33
CA LEU A 53 0.32 8.93 -1.65
C LEU A 53 1.69 8.28 -1.83
N LEU A 54 2.13 7.46 -0.87
CA LEU A 54 3.40 6.77 -0.96
C LEU A 54 3.44 5.82 -2.17
N HIS A 55 2.34 5.13 -2.46
CA HIS A 55 2.22 4.19 -3.57
C HIS A 55 2.37 4.88 -4.93
N GLU A 56 1.51 5.86 -5.22
CA GLU A 56 1.51 6.56 -6.51
C GLU A 56 2.79 7.38 -6.69
N LEU A 57 3.32 7.98 -5.61
CA LEU A 57 4.58 8.72 -5.68
C LEU A 57 5.76 7.78 -5.99
N SER A 58 5.75 6.55 -5.47
CA SER A 58 6.81 5.57 -5.76
C SER A 58 6.82 5.18 -7.24
N HIS A 59 5.63 4.94 -7.82
CA HIS A 59 5.50 4.73 -9.26
C HIS A 59 5.99 5.94 -10.05
N PHE A 60 5.55 7.15 -9.69
CA PHE A 60 5.95 8.39 -10.35
C PHE A 60 7.45 8.62 -10.31
N LEU A 61 8.08 8.48 -9.14
CA LEU A 61 9.51 8.68 -8.96
C LEU A 61 10.31 7.63 -9.74
N MET A 62 9.90 6.36 -9.68
CA MET A 62 10.57 5.31 -10.45
C MET A 62 10.44 5.54 -11.95
N ALA A 63 9.26 5.91 -12.44
CA ALA A 63 9.04 6.24 -13.85
C ALA A 63 9.97 7.40 -14.27
N LYS A 64 10.06 8.46 -13.47
CA LYS A 64 10.95 9.59 -13.73
C LYS A 64 12.43 9.20 -13.73
N LEU A 65 12.87 8.36 -12.79
CA LEU A 65 14.24 7.84 -12.72
C LEU A 65 14.60 7.02 -13.97
N LEU A 66 13.64 6.25 -14.48
CA LEU A 66 13.81 5.43 -15.69
C LEU A 66 13.58 6.22 -17.00
N GLY A 67 13.34 7.53 -16.92
CA GLY A 67 13.09 8.40 -18.07
C GLY A 67 11.77 8.10 -18.79
N VAL A 68 10.80 7.49 -18.09
CA VAL A 68 9.47 7.15 -18.61
C VAL A 68 8.54 8.35 -18.45
N ARG A 69 7.81 8.68 -19.51
CA ARG A 69 6.82 9.78 -19.47
C ARG A 69 5.63 9.38 -18.60
N THR A 70 5.28 10.26 -17.68
CA THR A 70 4.08 10.15 -16.83
C THR A 70 2.98 11.05 -17.38
N GLY A 71 1.73 10.56 -17.37
CA GLY A 71 0.54 11.27 -17.80
C GLY A 71 -0.25 11.84 -16.62
N GLY A 72 -1.53 11.49 -16.54
CA GLY A 72 -2.40 11.89 -15.44
C GLY A 72 -1.91 11.37 -14.08
N PHE A 73 -2.09 12.19 -13.05
CA PHE A 73 -1.80 11.85 -11.66
C PHE A 73 -2.97 12.32 -10.79
N SER A 74 -3.55 11.40 -10.01
CA SER A 74 -4.62 11.72 -9.08
C SER A 74 -4.47 10.93 -7.79
N LEU A 75 -4.75 11.60 -6.67
CA LEU A 75 -4.79 11.01 -5.33
C LEU A 75 -6.20 11.04 -4.74
N LEU A 76 -7.19 11.46 -5.54
CA LEU A 76 -8.56 11.60 -5.10
C LEU A 76 -9.34 10.35 -5.50
N PRO A 77 -10.18 9.83 -4.58
CA PRO A 77 -10.96 8.64 -4.85
C PRO A 77 -12.04 8.94 -5.89
N GLN A 78 -12.24 8.00 -6.83
CA GLN A 78 -13.27 8.05 -7.85
C GLN A 78 -14.01 6.72 -7.90
N VAL A 79 -15.34 6.79 -7.96
CA VAL A 79 -16.19 5.61 -8.16
C VAL A 79 -16.34 5.40 -9.66
N LEU A 80 -15.92 4.23 -10.13
CA LEU A 80 -16.05 3.86 -11.54
C LEU A 80 -17.48 3.40 -11.86
N PRO A 81 -17.89 3.44 -13.14
CA PRO A 81 -19.23 3.00 -13.57
C PRO A 81 -19.57 1.55 -13.23
N ASP A 82 -18.55 0.71 -13.02
CA ASP A 82 -18.67 -0.70 -12.63
C ASP A 82 -18.79 -0.89 -11.10
N GLY A 83 -18.86 0.20 -10.34
CA GLY A 83 -18.95 0.18 -8.87
C GLY A 83 -17.61 -0.05 -8.17
N ARG A 84 -16.48 -0.12 -8.89
CA ARG A 84 -15.16 -0.20 -8.26
C ARG A 84 -14.72 1.16 -7.75
N LEU A 85 -13.99 1.16 -6.64
CA LEU A 85 -13.38 2.36 -6.06
C LEU A 85 -11.92 2.46 -6.52
N LEU A 86 -11.61 3.49 -7.30
CA LEU A 86 -10.23 3.88 -7.61
C LEU A 86 -9.79 4.91 -6.58
N LEU A 87 -8.75 4.62 -5.81
CA LEU A 87 -8.29 5.54 -4.75
C LEU A 87 -7.31 6.60 -5.26
N GLY A 88 -6.53 6.25 -6.27
CA GLY A 88 -5.51 7.07 -6.89
C GLY A 88 -5.01 6.38 -8.14
N TYR A 89 -4.28 7.13 -8.96
CA TYR A 89 -3.61 6.61 -10.13
C TYR A 89 -2.45 7.51 -10.55
N VAL A 90 -1.43 6.90 -11.14
CA VAL A 90 -0.45 7.55 -11.99
C VAL A 90 -0.39 6.85 -13.33
N GLU A 91 -0.61 7.58 -14.41
CA GLU A 91 -0.47 7.05 -15.75
C GLU A 91 0.99 7.05 -16.15
N THR A 92 1.46 5.90 -16.63
CA THR A 92 2.79 5.76 -17.21
C THR A 92 2.64 5.34 -18.67
N GLN A 93 3.52 5.87 -19.53
CA GLN A 93 3.56 5.43 -20.92
C GLN A 93 3.90 3.93 -20.99
N ARG A 94 3.32 3.20 -21.95
CA ARG A 94 3.75 1.82 -22.22
C ARG A 94 5.26 1.77 -22.47
N THR A 95 5.94 0.89 -21.75
CA THR A 95 7.39 0.68 -21.85
C THR A 95 7.72 -0.79 -22.09
N ASP A 96 9.02 -1.09 -22.20
CA ASP A 96 9.52 -2.46 -22.17
C ASP A 96 9.26 -3.13 -20.81
N VAL A 97 9.28 -4.47 -20.80
CA VAL A 97 8.96 -5.30 -19.64
C VAL A 97 9.84 -4.98 -18.43
N VAL A 98 11.09 -4.56 -18.63
CA VAL A 98 12.02 -4.29 -17.53
C VAL A 98 11.60 -3.00 -16.80
N ARG A 99 11.39 -1.91 -17.54
CA ARG A 99 10.95 -0.64 -16.95
C ARG A 99 9.59 -0.75 -16.28
N ASP A 100 8.66 -1.44 -16.94
CA ASP A 100 7.32 -1.67 -16.39
C ASP A 100 7.36 -2.47 -15.08
N SER A 101 8.19 -3.52 -15.03
CA SER A 101 8.39 -4.31 -13.81
C SER A 101 9.03 -3.50 -12.68
N LEU A 102 10.04 -2.67 -12.99
CA LEU A 102 10.72 -1.83 -11.99
C LEU A 102 9.77 -0.77 -11.42
N ILE A 103 8.96 -0.13 -12.28
CA ILE A 103 7.91 0.79 -11.85
C ILE A 103 6.91 0.05 -10.97
N GLY A 104 6.44 -1.13 -11.40
CA GLY A 104 5.50 -1.99 -10.67
C GLY A 104 5.97 -2.37 -9.26
N VAL A 105 7.26 -2.66 -9.08
CA VAL A 105 7.85 -3.07 -7.81
C VAL A 105 8.19 -1.88 -6.90
N ALA A 106 8.31 -0.66 -7.42
CA ALA A 106 8.74 0.51 -6.66
C ALA A 106 7.93 0.79 -5.38
N PRO A 107 6.58 0.72 -5.37
CA PRO A 107 5.80 0.92 -4.15
C PRO A 107 6.06 -0.12 -3.07
N LEU A 108 6.32 -1.37 -3.46
CA LEU A 108 6.60 -2.46 -2.52
C LEU A 108 7.92 -2.21 -1.79
N VAL A 109 8.94 -1.74 -2.53
CA VAL A 109 10.25 -1.40 -1.98
C VAL A 109 10.15 -0.16 -1.08
N ALA A 110 9.54 0.91 -1.57
CA ALA A 110 9.38 2.15 -0.82
C ALA A 110 8.51 1.96 0.45
N GLY A 111 7.40 1.24 0.32
CA GLY A 111 6.54 0.87 1.45
C GLY A 111 7.25 -0.01 2.47
N GLY A 112 8.06 -0.98 2.01
CA GLY A 112 8.89 -1.81 2.88
C GLY A 112 9.89 -0.99 3.70
N PHE A 113 10.60 -0.06 3.06
CA PHE A 113 11.49 0.86 3.76
C PHE A 113 10.76 1.77 4.73
N PHE A 114 9.60 2.30 4.35
CA PHE A 114 8.79 3.14 5.22
C PHE A 114 8.32 2.39 6.48
N ILE A 115 7.82 1.16 6.31
CA ILE A 115 7.40 0.31 7.44
C ILE A 115 8.60 -0.01 8.33
N ALA A 116 9.74 -0.42 7.76
CA ALA A 116 10.94 -0.71 8.55
C ALA A 116 11.38 0.51 9.37
N TYR A 117 11.38 1.70 8.76
CA TYR A 117 11.69 2.96 9.44
C TYR A 117 10.69 3.26 10.56
N ALA A 118 9.39 3.21 10.28
CA ALA A 118 8.35 3.49 11.27
C ALA A 118 8.42 2.50 12.45
N SER A 119 8.59 1.21 12.17
CA SER A 119 8.66 0.17 13.18
C SER A 119 9.83 0.35 14.14
N ILE A 120 10.99 0.75 13.64
CA ILE A 120 12.20 0.92 14.45
C ILE A 120 12.18 2.23 15.23
N TYR A 121 11.83 3.34 14.58
CA TYR A 121 12.08 4.68 15.13
C TYR A 121 10.84 5.39 15.68
N LYS A 122 9.64 4.89 15.41
CA LYS A 122 8.38 5.53 15.86
C LYS A 122 7.56 4.67 16.80
N LEU A 123 7.71 3.35 16.70
CA LEU A 123 6.86 2.39 17.40
C LEU A 123 7.62 1.51 18.40
N ASP A 124 8.96 1.66 18.48
CA ASP A 124 9.85 0.89 19.38
C ASP A 124 9.55 -0.62 19.42
N LEU A 125 9.09 -1.19 18.29
CA LEU A 125 8.67 -2.60 18.20
C LEU A 125 9.81 -3.56 18.53
N LEU A 126 11.06 -3.11 18.38
CA LEU A 126 12.24 -3.87 18.73
C LEU A 126 12.33 -4.13 20.23
N LEU A 127 11.99 -3.13 21.06
CA LEU A 127 11.94 -3.27 22.51
C LEU A 127 10.78 -4.20 22.93
N LEU A 128 9.61 -4.00 22.30
CA LEU A 128 8.41 -4.82 22.54
C LEU A 128 8.66 -6.30 22.19
N TRP A 129 9.35 -6.55 21.08
CA TRP A 129 9.75 -7.89 20.66
C TRP A 129 10.76 -8.53 21.62
N GLN A 130 11.74 -7.76 22.11
CA GLN A 130 12.71 -8.23 23.10
C GLN A 130 12.05 -8.63 24.41
N ILE A 131 11.10 -7.83 24.92
CA ILE A 131 10.33 -8.13 26.13
C ILE A 131 9.50 -9.42 25.95
N LEU A 132 8.90 -9.59 24.78
CA LEU A 132 8.12 -10.79 24.46
C LEU A 132 9.00 -12.04 24.39
N GLN A 133 10.21 -11.93 23.83
CA GLN A 133 11.18 -13.02 23.76
C GLN A 133 11.82 -13.35 25.11
N SER A 134 12.02 -12.36 25.97
CA SER A 134 12.62 -12.55 27.29
C SER A 134 11.63 -13.11 28.32
N GLY A 135 10.36 -13.35 27.95
CA GLY A 135 9.34 -13.94 28.82
C GLY A 135 9.01 -13.09 30.06
N GLN A 136 9.44 -11.82 30.09
CA GLN A 136 9.19 -10.92 31.20
C GLN A 136 7.86 -10.19 30.96
N THR A 137 6.76 -10.87 31.25
CA THR A 137 5.51 -10.17 31.55
C THR A 137 5.66 -9.55 32.93
N ALA A 138 5.65 -8.21 32.99
CA ALA A 138 5.60 -7.45 34.23
C ALA A 138 4.41 -7.85 35.12
#